data_AF-A0A3G6SAI1-F1
#
_entry.id   AF-A0A3G6SAI1-F1
#
_cell.length_a   1.000
_cell.length_b   1.000
_cell.length_c   1.000
_cell.angle_alpha   90.00
_cell.angle_beta   90.00
_cell.angle_gamma   90.00
#
_symmetry.space_group_name_H-M   'P 1'
#
loop_
_entity.id
_entity.type
_entity.pdbx_description
1 polymer ?
#
loop_
_entity_poly.entity_id
_entity_poly.type
_entity_poly.pdbx_seq_one_letter_code
_entity_poly.pdbx_strand_id
1 'polypeptide(L)'
;MKKIISLLTLLPSALLFSQQLTGVGFQKGENEAWAINVNLSTKQNVVVSYPVLGCSGKWTLIKEEGKKILFKEVIEEGLDKCTPTGFVTLVKDEISPSAYRFYIFEKKEDKTPYAIGVLEEQ
;
A
#
# COMPACT_ATOMS: atom_id res chain seq x y z
N MET A 1 0.16 -58.68 -15.96
CA MET A 1 -0.71 -57.51 -16.22
C MET A 1 -0.51 -56.49 -15.10
N LYS A 2 0.26 -55.43 -15.32
CA LYS A 2 0.52 -54.37 -14.32
C LYS A 2 -0.58 -53.31 -14.43
N LYS A 3 -1.41 -53.16 -13.39
CA LYS A 3 -2.38 -52.06 -13.29
C LYS A 3 -1.62 -50.81 -12.82
N ILE A 4 -1.52 -49.82 -13.70
CA ILE A 4 -0.98 -48.50 -13.38
C ILE A 4 -2.15 -47.71 -12.77
N ILE A 5 -2.08 -47.44 -11.47
CA ILE A 5 -3.02 -46.55 -10.79
C ILE A 5 -2.49 -45.13 -11.01
N SER A 6 -3.16 -44.38 -11.89
CA SER A 6 -2.84 -42.97 -12.12
C SER A 6 -3.44 -42.14 -10.98
N LEU A 7 -2.63 -41.75 -10.00
CA LEU A 7 -3.02 -40.72 -9.03
C LEU A 7 -2.99 -39.37 -9.73
N LEU A 8 -4.18 -38.86 -10.06
CA LEU A 8 -4.36 -37.47 -10.49
C LEU A 8 -4.26 -36.59 -9.24
N THR A 9 -3.09 -36.00 -9.00
CA THR A 9 -2.92 -35.01 -7.92
C THR A 9 -3.60 -33.72 -8.34
N LEU A 10 -4.76 -33.43 -7.75
CA LEU A 10 -5.38 -32.11 -7.77
C LEU A 10 -4.45 -31.13 -7.04
N LEU A 11 -3.67 -30.35 -7.80
CA LEU A 11 -2.98 -29.17 -7.27
C LEU A 11 -4.05 -28.15 -6.89
N PRO A 12 -4.21 -27.80 -5.61
CA PRO A 12 -5.05 -26.67 -5.26
C PRO A 12 -4.38 -25.43 -5.84
N SER A 13 -5.01 -24.78 -6.83
CA SER A 13 -4.62 -23.43 -7.24
C SER A 13 -4.71 -22.55 -6.00
N ALA A 14 -3.56 -22.24 -5.41
CA ALA A 14 -3.45 -21.18 -4.43
C ALA A 14 -3.79 -19.88 -5.15
N LEU A 15 -5.05 -19.45 -5.06
CA LEU A 15 -5.44 -18.09 -5.37
C LEU A 15 -4.71 -17.20 -4.38
N LEU A 16 -3.56 -16.66 -4.81
CA LEU A 16 -2.91 -15.56 -4.11
C LEU A 16 -3.89 -14.38 -4.20
N PHE A 17 -4.69 -14.18 -3.16
CA PHE A 17 -5.51 -12.99 -3.02
C PHE A 17 -4.55 -11.80 -2.96
N SER A 18 -4.43 -11.07 -4.06
CA SER A 18 -3.63 -9.87 -4.10
C SER A 18 -4.47 -8.74 -3.51
N GLN A 19 -4.11 -8.22 -2.34
CA GLN A 19 -4.80 -7.09 -1.74
C GLN A 19 -4.36 -5.82 -2.46
N GLN A 20 -5.13 -5.43 -3.47
CA GLN A 20 -4.96 -4.18 -4.19
C GLN A 20 -5.87 -3.13 -3.59
N LEU A 21 -5.27 -2.00 -3.21
CA LEU A 21 -5.98 -0.86 -2.68
C LEU A 21 -5.90 0.29 -3.66
N THR A 22 -7.01 1.00 -3.83
CA THR A 22 -7.03 2.27 -4.56
C THR A 22 -7.62 3.37 -3.71
N GLY A 23 -7.20 4.60 -3.95
CA GLY A 23 -7.54 5.68 -3.06
C GLY A 23 -7.26 7.05 -3.60
N VAL A 24 -7.53 8.03 -2.75
CA VAL A 24 -7.31 9.45 -3.01
C VAL A 24 -6.56 10.08 -1.85
N GLY A 25 -5.61 10.95 -2.19
CA GLY A 25 -4.81 11.73 -1.26
C GLY A 25 -4.98 13.22 -1.44
N PHE A 26 -4.80 13.96 -0.35
CA PHE A 26 -4.81 15.41 -0.28
C PHE A 26 -3.54 15.88 0.40
N GLN A 27 -2.87 16.86 -0.19
CA GLN A 27 -1.62 17.41 0.33
C GLN A 27 -1.83 18.85 0.84
N LYS A 28 -1.22 19.18 1.97
CA LYS A 28 -1.24 20.53 2.52
C LYS A 28 -0.60 21.52 1.56
N GLY A 29 -1.30 22.61 1.26
CA GLY A 29 -0.83 23.65 0.34
C GLY A 29 -1.23 23.40 -1.11
N GLU A 30 -1.76 22.22 -1.43
CA GLU A 30 -2.30 21.89 -2.74
C GLU A 30 -3.84 21.93 -2.72
N ASN A 31 -4.44 22.32 -3.85
CA ASN A 31 -5.90 22.40 -4.00
C ASN A 31 -6.49 21.18 -4.72
N GLU A 32 -5.65 20.27 -5.20
CA GLU A 32 -6.06 19.11 -5.98
C GLU A 32 -5.78 17.81 -5.22
N ALA A 33 -6.70 16.85 -5.37
CA ALA A 33 -6.51 15.49 -4.91
C ALA A 33 -5.73 14.68 -5.94
N TRP A 34 -4.99 13.67 -5.49
CA TRP A 34 -4.28 12.73 -6.36
C TRP A 34 -4.71 11.29 -6.09
N ALA A 35 -4.68 10.48 -7.15
CA ALA A 35 -4.94 9.04 -7.05
C ALA A 35 -3.71 8.31 -6.51
N ILE A 36 -3.96 7.25 -5.75
CA ILE A 36 -2.95 6.34 -5.23
C ILE A 36 -3.41 4.90 -5.39
N ASN A 37 -2.50 4.04 -5.84
CA ASN A 37 -2.71 2.60 -5.88
C ASN A 37 -1.62 1.92 -5.04
N VAL A 38 -2.01 0.97 -4.20
CA VAL A 38 -1.12 0.24 -3.30
C VAL A 38 -1.35 -1.25 -3.43
N ASN A 39 -0.28 -1.98 -3.72
CA ASN A 39 -0.27 -3.43 -3.59
C ASN A 39 0.17 -3.80 -2.17
N LEU A 40 -0.79 -4.14 -1.32
CA LEU A 40 -0.58 -4.54 0.07
C LEU A 40 -0.66 -6.07 0.27
N SER A 41 -0.59 -6.86 -0.82
CA SER A 41 -0.70 -8.33 -0.77
C SER A 41 0.27 -8.97 0.23
N THR A 42 1.46 -8.38 0.39
CA THR A 42 2.38 -8.70 1.48
C THR A 42 2.90 -7.42 2.09
N LYS A 43 3.02 -7.36 3.41
CA LYS A 43 3.54 -6.16 4.11
C LYS A 43 5.04 -5.96 3.90
N GLN A 44 5.75 -6.98 3.43
CA GLN A 44 7.19 -6.94 3.17
C GLN A 44 7.54 -6.37 1.79
N ASN A 45 6.64 -6.46 0.82
CA ASN A 45 6.86 -6.00 -0.56
C ASN A 45 5.68 -5.15 -1.02
N VAL A 46 5.48 -4.02 -0.34
CA VAL A 46 4.40 -3.10 -0.68
C VAL A 46 4.88 -2.16 -1.79
N VAL A 47 4.16 -2.17 -2.91
CA VAL A 47 4.41 -1.28 -4.05
C VAL A 47 3.33 -0.21 -4.07
N VAL A 48 3.74 1.04 -4.26
CA VAL A 48 2.85 2.19 -4.36
C VAL A 48 3.04 2.90 -5.69
N SER A 49 1.96 3.43 -6.25
CA SER A 49 2.01 4.33 -7.41
C SER A 49 1.08 5.52 -7.21
N TYR A 50 1.50 6.66 -7.76
CA TYR A 50 0.79 7.92 -7.83
C TYR A 50 0.61 8.27 -9.31
N PRO A 51 -0.37 7.66 -10.01
CA PRO A 51 -0.37 7.62 -11.48
C PRO A 51 -0.39 9.00 -12.14
N VAL A 52 -1.21 9.91 -11.60
CA VAL A 52 -1.35 11.28 -12.12
C VAL A 52 -0.06 12.09 -11.96
N LEU A 53 0.71 11.81 -10.91
CA LEU A 53 2.00 12.46 -10.64
C LEU A 53 3.14 11.80 -11.43
N GLY A 54 2.91 10.59 -11.96
CA GLY A 54 3.94 9.81 -12.66
C GLY A 54 5.04 9.33 -11.72
N CYS A 55 4.69 8.99 -10.48
CA CYS A 55 5.63 8.50 -9.47
C CYS A 55 5.25 7.09 -9.00
N SER A 56 6.24 6.30 -8.63
CA SER A 56 6.04 5.02 -7.96
C SER A 56 7.19 4.71 -7.03
N GLY A 57 6.94 3.83 -6.06
CA GLY A 57 7.92 3.49 -5.05
C GLY A 57 7.55 2.26 -4.25
N LYS A 58 8.25 2.09 -3.14
CA LYS A 58 8.05 0.97 -2.21
C LYS A 58 7.85 1.45 -0.79
N TRP A 59 7.01 0.73 -0.07
CA TRP A 59 6.82 0.88 1.37
C TRP A 59 7.47 -0.28 2.11
N THR A 60 8.46 0.02 2.93
CA THR A 60 9.14 -0.95 3.80
C THR A 60 8.52 -0.91 5.19
N LEU A 61 8.02 -2.04 5.68
CA LEU A 61 7.42 -2.13 7.01
C LEU A 61 8.42 -1.75 8.10
N ILE A 62 8.07 -0.78 8.94
CA ILE A 62 8.82 -0.42 10.14
C ILE A 62 8.21 -1.08 11.37
N LYS A 63 6.89 -0.98 11.52
CA LYS A 63 6.18 -1.41 12.73
C LYS A 63 4.71 -1.66 12.44
N GLU A 64 4.13 -2.61 13.16
CA GLU A 64 2.69 -2.82 13.20
C GLU A 64 2.24 -2.99 14.66
N GLU A 65 1.23 -2.22 15.05
CA GLU A 65 0.65 -2.25 16.39
C GLU A 65 -0.87 -2.07 16.32
N GLY A 66 -1.60 -3.13 16.66
CA GLY A 66 -3.06 -3.13 16.59
C GLY A 66 -3.56 -2.82 15.18
N LYS A 67 -4.29 -1.71 15.02
CA LYS A 67 -4.85 -1.27 13.73
C LYS A 67 -3.92 -0.35 12.94
N LYS A 68 -2.72 -0.06 13.45
CA LYS A 68 -1.78 0.90 12.86
C LYS A 68 -0.59 0.18 12.26
N ILE A 69 -0.25 0.53 11.02
CA ILE A 69 0.91 0.00 10.31
C ILE A 69 1.75 1.18 9.86
N LEU A 70 3.03 1.19 10.22
CA LEU A 70 3.98 2.24 9.85
C LEU A 70 4.97 1.69 8.84
N PHE A 71 5.12 2.40 7.74
CA PHE A 71 6.07 2.12 6.67
C PHE A 71 7.04 3.28 6.46
N LYS A 72 8.22 2.96 5.93
CA LYS A 72 9.11 3.91 5.27
C LYS A 72 8.83 3.86 3.77
N GLU A 73 8.56 5.01 3.17
CA GLU A 73 8.45 5.15 1.73
C GLU A 73 9.79 5.52 1.10
N VAL A 74 10.07 4.92 -0.05
CA VAL A 74 11.11 5.33 -0.98
C VAL A 74 10.51 5.36 -2.38
N ILE A 75 10.48 6.54 -3.00
CA ILE A 75 10.12 6.71 -4.40
C ILE A 75 11.28 6.19 -5.27
N GLU A 76 10.96 5.37 -6.26
CA GLU A 76 11.91 4.75 -7.19
C GLU A 76 11.79 5.36 -8.61
N GLU A 77 10.61 5.90 -8.96
CA GLU A 77 10.35 6.58 -10.25
C GLU A 77 9.66 7.93 -10.02
N GLY A 78 9.99 8.94 -10.83
CA GLY A 78 9.43 10.30 -10.72
C GLY A 78 10.09 11.18 -9.64
N LEU A 79 11.37 10.95 -9.34
CA LEU A 79 12.14 11.66 -8.30
C LEU A 79 12.24 13.19 -8.48
N ASP A 80 12.05 13.68 -9.70
CA ASP A 80 12.00 15.10 -10.04
C ASP A 80 10.64 15.75 -9.72
N LYS A 81 9.61 14.93 -9.44
CA LYS A 81 8.23 15.37 -9.23
C LYS A 81 7.72 15.11 -7.82
N CYS A 82 8.21 14.04 -7.18
CA CYS A 82 7.74 13.57 -5.89
C CYS A 82 8.81 13.66 -4.81
N THR A 83 8.37 13.83 -3.56
CA THR A 83 9.25 13.76 -2.39
C THR A 83 9.92 12.38 -2.34
N PRO A 84 11.26 12.28 -2.38
CA PRO A 84 11.94 10.99 -2.55
C PRO A 84 11.71 9.96 -1.43
N THR A 85 11.46 10.44 -0.21
CA THR A 85 11.28 9.57 0.96
C THR A 85 10.23 10.15 1.90
N GLY A 86 9.52 9.28 2.61
CA GLY A 86 8.57 9.68 3.64
C GLY A 86 8.26 8.54 4.61
N PHE A 87 7.35 8.80 5.54
CA PHE A 87 6.81 7.81 6.46
C PHE A 87 5.31 7.73 6.28
N VAL A 88 4.79 6.53 6.05
CA VAL A 88 3.37 6.30 5.79
C VAL A 88 2.78 5.52 6.95
N THR A 89 1.76 6.08 7.60
CA THR A 89 0.96 5.36 8.58
C THR A 89 -0.37 4.98 7.95
N LEU A 90 -0.66 3.69 7.90
CA LEU A 90 -2.00 3.16 7.62
C LEU A 90 -2.73 2.89 8.93
N VAL A 91 -4.00 3.28 8.97
CA VAL A 91 -4.91 2.99 10.08
C VAL A 91 -6.14 2.30 9.51
N LYS A 92 -6.38 1.06 9.90
CA LYS A 92 -7.56 0.30 9.46
C LYS A 92 -8.82 0.98 9.99
N ASP A 93 -9.79 1.25 9.12
CA ASP A 93 -11.04 1.88 9.50
C ASP A 93 -11.87 0.93 10.40
N GLU A 94 -12.59 1.50 11.37
CA GLU A 94 -13.37 0.69 12.32
C GLU A 94 -14.71 0.25 11.76
N ILE A 95 -15.26 1.02 10.82
CA ILE A 95 -16.59 0.80 10.24
C ILE A 95 -16.45 0.00 8.95
N SER A 96 -15.47 0.35 8.11
CA SER A 96 -15.20 -0.34 6.85
C SER A 96 -13.92 -1.18 6.94
N PRO A 97 -14.02 -2.52 7.12
CA PRO A 97 -12.85 -3.39 7.24
C PRO A 97 -12.02 -3.49 5.97
N SER A 98 -12.53 -3.04 4.82
CA SER A 98 -11.83 -2.94 3.54
C SER A 98 -11.12 -1.59 3.34
N ALA A 99 -11.27 -0.64 4.27
CA ALA A 99 -10.71 0.70 4.13
C ALA A 99 -9.55 0.97 5.11
N TYR A 100 -8.60 1.76 4.65
CA TYR A 100 -7.52 2.34 5.44
C TYR A 100 -7.52 3.85 5.29
N ARG A 101 -7.31 4.55 6.40
CA ARG A 101 -6.86 5.95 6.36
C ARG A 101 -5.35 5.95 6.30
N PHE A 102 -4.77 6.80 5.45
CA PHE A 102 -3.34 6.97 5.39
C PHE A 102 -2.92 8.40 5.77
N TYR A 103 -1.71 8.49 6.31
CA TYR A 103 -1.08 9.74 6.74
C TYR A 103 0.39 9.68 6.32
N ILE A 104 0.86 10.68 5.58
CA ILE A 104 2.24 10.76 5.09
C ILE A 104 2.97 11.90 5.79
N PHE A 105 4.13 11.56 6.34
CA PHE A 105 5.01 12.46 7.08
C PHE A 105 6.36 12.55 6.38
N GLU A 106 7.00 13.72 6.44
CA GLU A 106 8.34 13.90 5.88
C GLU A 106 9.38 13.20 6.78
N LYS A 107 9.23 13.38 8.09
CA LYS A 107 10.07 12.74 9.12
C LYS A 107 9.22 11.88 10.05
N LYS A 108 9.85 10.87 10.64
CA LYS A 108 9.17 9.90 11.51
C LYS A 108 8.59 10.56 12.77
N GLU A 109 9.25 11.60 13.27
CA GLU A 109 8.92 12.30 14.51
C GLU A 109 7.89 13.43 14.30
N ASP A 110 7.49 13.69 13.05
CA ASP A 110 6.53 14.76 12.75
C ASP A 110 5.18 14.46 13.38
N LYS A 111 4.60 15.48 14.01
CA LYS A 111 3.28 15.39 14.65
C LYS A 111 2.12 15.61 13.67
N THR A 112 2.41 16.21 12.52
CA THR A 112 1.40 16.60 11.55
C THR A 112 1.81 16.06 10.19
N PRO A 113 0.95 15.26 9.53
CA PRO A 113 1.23 14.77 8.19
C PRO A 113 1.14 15.91 7.18
N TYR A 114 1.95 15.85 6.13
CA TYR A 114 1.84 16.77 5.01
C TYR A 114 0.79 16.31 3.99
N ALA A 115 0.44 15.02 3.98
CA ALA A 115 -0.64 14.47 3.17
C ALA A 115 -1.47 13.43 3.92
N ILE A 116 -2.76 13.37 3.60
CA ILE A 116 -3.73 12.44 4.18
C ILE A 116 -4.63 11.87 3.10
N GLY A 117 -5.26 10.72 3.37
CA GLY A 117 -6.25 10.19 2.45
C GLY A 117 -6.85 8.87 2.89
N VAL A 118 -7.52 8.21 1.94
CA VAL A 118 -8.20 6.93 2.14
C VAL A 118 -7.81 5.97 1.02
N LEU A 119 -7.66 4.70 1.38
CA LEU A 119 -7.42 3.56 0.50
C LEU A 119 -8.52 2.51 0.75
N GLU A 120 -9.06 1.93 -0.30
CA GLU A 120 -10.09 0.88 -0.22
C GLU A 120 -9.71 -0.31 -1.10
N GLU A 121 -10.01 -1.52 -0.64
CA GLU A 121 -9.90 -2.75 -1.44
C GLU A 121 -10.80 -2.68 -2.67
N GLN A 122 -10.27 -3.12 -3.81
CA GLN A 122 -11.04 -3.30 -5.05
C GLN A 122 -11.81 -4.62 -5.10
#